data_AF-A0A4V1FFC7-F1
#
_entry.id   AF-A0A4V1FFC7-F1
#
_cell.length_a   1.000
_cell.length_b   1.000
_cell.length_c   1.000
_cell.angle_alpha   90.00
_cell.angle_beta   90.00
_cell.angle_gamma   90.00
#
_symmetry.space_group_name_H-M   'P 1'
#
loop_
_entity.id
_entity.type
_entity.pdbx_description
1 polymer ?
#
loop_
_entity_poly.entity_id
_entity_poly.type
_entity_poly.pdbx_seq_one_letter_code
_entity_poly.pdbx_strand_id
1 'polypeptide(L)' 'MTVLTLKELAFIEDEIRAEEITAKTMNWCASQCNDQELRKTLEEMAEKHQLKIAKLSQYFNRTKNIQN' A
#
# COMPACT_ATOMS: atom_id res chain seq x y z
N MET A 1 19.34 15.66 3.12
CA MET A 1 18.02 15.60 2.47
C MET A 1 18.24 15.20 1.03
N THR A 2 17.81 14.00 0.63
CA THR A 2 17.87 13.55 -0.77
C THR A 2 16.59 13.97 -1.47
N VAL A 3 16.74 14.83 -2.47
CA VAL A 3 15.67 15.20 -3.40
C VAL A 3 15.48 14.00 -4.34
N LEU A 4 14.33 13.33 -4.29
CA LEU A 4 14.07 12.20 -5.18
C LEU A 4 13.94 12.66 -6.63
N THR A 5 14.52 11.94 -7.56
CA THR A 5 14.29 12.17 -8.98
C THR A 5 12.83 11.91 -9.35
N LEU A 6 12.35 12.49 -10.46
CA LEU A 6 11.02 12.20 -11.00
C LEU A 6 10.80 10.70 -11.20
N LYS A 7 11.85 9.98 -11.61
CA LYS A 7 11.84 8.53 -11.77
C LYS A 7 11.54 7.83 -10.44
N GLU A 8 12.24 8.20 -9.36
CA GLU A 8 12.01 7.62 -8.04
C GLU A 8 10.62 7.95 -7.46
N LEU A 9 10.08 9.13 -7.75
CA LEU A 9 8.69 9.47 -7.40
C LEU A 9 7.69 8.58 -8.14
N ALA A 10 7.87 8.37 -9.44
CA ALA A 10 7.03 7.48 -10.23
C ALA A 10 7.09 6.04 -9.71
N PHE A 11 8.28 5.56 -9.31
CA PHE A 11 8.42 4.25 -8.66
C PHE A 11 7.61 4.16 -7.37
N ILE A 12 7.64 5.19 -6.50
CA ILE A 12 6.86 5.17 -5.26
C ILE A 12 5.37 5.19 -5.54
N GLU A 13 4.93 5.94 -6.55
CA GLU A 13 3.52 5.97 -6.97
C GLU A 13 3.06 4.59 -7.49
N ASP A 14 3.88 3.91 -8.27
CA ASP A 14 3.59 2.56 -8.76
C ASP A 14 3.56 1.53 -7.61
N GLU A 15 4.48 1.64 -6.63
CA GLU A 15 4.47 0.80 -5.43
C GLU A 15 3.21 1.01 -4.59
N ILE A 16 2.76 2.26 -4.40
CA ILE A 16 1.50 2.56 -3.71
C ILE A 16 0.33 1.89 -4.44
N ARG A 17 0.28 1.99 -5.78
CA ARG A 17 -0.78 1.38 -6.58
C ARG A 17 -0.76 -0.14 -6.48
N ALA A 18 0.41 -0.77 -6.53
CA ALA A 18 0.55 -2.21 -6.42
C ALA A 18 0.03 -2.70 -5.05
N GLU A 19 0.44 -2.05 -3.98
CA GLU A 19 0.00 -2.37 -2.62
C GLU A 19 -1.52 -2.20 -2.45
N GLU A 20 -2.11 -1.17 -3.04
CA GLU A 20 -3.57 -0.97 -3.02
C GLU A 20 -4.32 -2.11 -3.70
N ILE A 21 -3.85 -2.56 -4.86
CA ILE A 21 -4.44 -3.69 -5.57
C ILE A 21 -4.33 -4.94 -4.69
N THR A 22 -3.15 -5.22 -4.14
CA THR A 22 -2.93 -6.38 -3.27
C THR A 22 -3.85 -6.38 -2.06
N ALA A 23 -3.97 -5.27 -1.33
CA ALA A 23 -4.84 -5.15 -0.17
C ALA A 23 -6.31 -5.38 -0.52
N LYS A 24 -6.78 -4.76 -1.63
CA LYS A 24 -8.16 -4.93 -2.11
C LYS A 24 -8.44 -6.37 -2.52
N THR A 25 -7.51 -7.00 -3.24
CA THR A 25 -7.61 -8.40 -3.64
C THR A 25 -7.66 -9.33 -2.43
N MET A 26 -6.83 -9.10 -1.41
CA MET A 26 -6.85 -9.91 -0.19
C MET A 26 -8.16 -9.79 0.58
N ASN A 27 -8.70 -8.57 0.74
CA ASN A 27 -10.02 -8.37 1.33
C ASN A 27 -11.13 -9.03 0.53
N TRP A 28 -11.06 -8.94 -0.81
CA TRP A 28 -12.01 -9.64 -1.67
C TRP A 28 -11.91 -11.16 -1.47
N CYS A 29 -10.71 -11.75 -1.48
CA CYS A 29 -10.51 -13.17 -1.19
C CYS A 29 -11.07 -13.57 0.18
N ALA A 30 -10.82 -12.75 1.21
CA ALA A 30 -11.35 -12.98 2.56
C ALA A 30 -12.90 -13.04 2.56
N SER A 31 -13.55 -12.15 1.79
CA SER A 31 -15.01 -12.14 1.65
C SER A 31 -15.61 -13.39 0.99
N GLN A 32 -14.79 -14.13 0.23
CA GLN A 32 -15.19 -15.37 -0.43
C GLN A 32 -14.90 -16.62 0.43
N CYS A 33 -14.26 -16.47 1.58
CA CYS A 33 -13.87 -17.58 2.44
C CYS A 33 -14.97 -17.91 3.46
N ASN A 34 -15.33 -19.19 3.55
CA ASN A 34 -16.20 -19.72 4.61
C ASN A 34 -15.41 -20.13 5.87
N ASP A 35 -14.12 -20.42 5.71
CA ASP A 35 -13.22 -20.73 6.82
C ASP A 35 -12.83 -19.44 7.58
N GLN A 36 -13.10 -19.43 8.88
CA GLN A 36 -12.94 -18.24 9.71
C GLN A 36 -11.47 -17.90 9.99
N GLU A 37 -10.59 -18.89 10.10
CA GLU A 37 -9.16 -18.70 10.36
C GLU A 37 -8.45 -18.15 9.12
N LEU A 38 -8.78 -18.71 7.95
CA LEU A 38 -8.28 -18.24 6.67
C LEU A 38 -8.76 -16.83 6.36
N ARG A 39 -10.06 -16.54 6.59
CA ARG A 39 -10.61 -15.19 6.40
C ARG A 39 -9.86 -14.17 7.26
N LYS A 40 -9.68 -14.47 8.55
CA LYS A 40 -8.95 -13.59 9.48
C LYS A 40 -7.50 -13.37 9.02
N THR A 41 -6.83 -14.42 8.57
CA THR A 41 -5.45 -14.32 8.07
C THR A 41 -5.38 -13.39 6.86
N LEU A 42 -6.31 -13.50 5.91
CA LEU A 42 -6.38 -12.64 4.73
C LEU A 42 -6.69 -11.17 5.09
N GLU A 43 -7.57 -10.94 6.06
CA GLU A 43 -7.88 -9.61 6.58
C GLU A 43 -6.65 -8.97 7.26
N GLU A 44 -5.93 -9.72 8.10
CA GLU A 44 -4.69 -9.27 8.74
C GLU A 44 -3.58 -8.96 7.72
N MET A 45 -3.50 -9.74 6.64
CA MET A 45 -2.58 -9.46 5.53
C MET A 45 -2.98 -8.17 4.81
N ALA A 46 -4.26 -8.00 4.48
CA ALA A 46 -4.76 -6.79 3.84
C ALA A 46 -4.49 -5.53 4.69
N GLU A 47 -4.67 -5.62 6.01
CA GLU A 47 -4.36 -4.53 6.94
C GLU A 47 -2.87 -4.15 6.90
N LYS A 48 -1.96 -5.12 6.85
CA LYS A 48 -0.51 -4.85 6.73
C LYS A 48 -0.19 -4.08 5.45
N HIS A 49 -0.81 -4.43 4.33
CA HIS A 49 -0.66 -3.70 3.07
C HIS A 49 -1.25 -2.28 3.17
N GLN A 50 -2.41 -2.11 3.81
CA GLN A 50 -3.00 -0.79 4.10
C GLN A 50 -2.08 0.11 4.92
N LEU A 51 -1.42 -0.43 5.96
CA LEU A 51 -0.44 0.30 6.76
C LEU A 51 0.79 0.69 5.94
N LYS A 52 1.23 -0.16 5.00
CA LYS A 52 2.35 0.15 4.10
C LYS A 52 1.98 1.27 3.12
N ILE A 53 0.78 1.24 2.54
CA ILE A 53 0.25 2.32 1.70
C ILE A 53 0.26 3.64 2.47
N ALA A 54 -0.27 3.66 3.70
CA ALA A 54 -0.29 4.87 4.51
C ALA A 54 1.12 5.45 4.74
N LYS A 55 2.11 4.61 5.02
CA LYS A 55 3.51 5.02 5.19
C LYS A 55 4.11 5.56 3.88
N LEU A 56 3.91 4.86 2.76
CA LEU A 56 4.43 5.28 1.46
C LEU A 56 3.78 6.60 0.99
N SER A 57 2.47 6.76 1.16
CA SER A 57 1.76 8.00 0.82
C SER A 57 2.21 9.17 1.69
N GLN A 58 2.43 8.97 2.99
CA GLN A 58 3.00 10.00 3.85
C GLN A 58 4.41 10.39 3.42
N TYR A 59 5.25 9.41 3.06
CA TYR A 59 6.59 9.67 2.55
C TYR A 59 6.54 10.46 1.23
N PHE A 60 5.77 9.98 0.26
CA PHE A 60 5.58 10.62 -1.05
C PHE A 60 5.13 12.07 -0.92
N ASN A 61 4.14 12.36 -0.09
CA ASN A 61 3.63 13.71 0.14
C ASN A 61 4.67 14.63 0.80
N ARG A 62 5.45 14.12 1.76
CA ARG A 62 6.56 14.89 2.37
C ARG A 62 7.61 15.24 1.33
N THR A 63 8.01 14.29 0.49
CA THR A 63 9.05 14.51 -0.51
C THR A 63 8.59 15.46 -1.62
N LYS A 64 7.34 15.33 -2.06
CA LYS A 64 6.73 16.26 -3.02
C LYS A 64 6.65 17.69 -2.49
N ASN A 65 6.29 17.86 -1.21
CA ASN A 65 6.24 19.18 -0.58
C ASN A 65 7.63 19.83 -0.39
N ILE A 66 8.70 19.04 -0.30
CA ILE A 66 10.08 19.55 -0.21
C ILE A 66 10.62 20.02 -1.58
N GLN A 67 10.05 19.53 -2.68
CA GLN A 67 10.44 19.90 -4.05
C GLN A 67 9.71 21.11 -4.63
N ASN A 68 8.63 21.54 -4.00
CA ASN A 68 7.84 22.71 -4.41
C ASN A 68 8.38 24.00 -3.82
#